data_AF-C4RQK0-F1
#
_entry.id   AF-C4RQK0-F1
#
_cell.length_a   1.000
_cell.length_b   1.000
_cell.length_c   1.000
_cell.angle_alpha   90.00
_cell.angle_beta   90.00
_cell.angle_gamma   90.00
#
_symmetry.space_group_name_H-M   'P 1'
#
loop_
_entity.id
_entity.type
_entity.pdbx_description
1 polymer ?
#
loop_
_entity_poly.entity_id
_entity_poly.type
_entity_poly.pdbx_seq_one_letter_code
_entity_poly.pdbx_strand_id
1 'polypeptide(L)'
;MTRSEMALLLGLMAGRDARKVDQTMVEAWFEDAGDLDLTDARAAVTAWYRQTRERMMPADLRAGVRVVREDRKRREQPHEIRAIAGRYDTDVTRDLRIERGVAQCRAVLAPVIARLEAARDGSQPEASESDEIRRRALEVARAQKRGQRS
;
A
#
# COMPACT_ATOMS: atom_id res chain seq x y z
N MET A 1 11.42 27.79 -9.82
CA MET A 1 12.62 27.36 -9.07
C MET A 1 13.63 28.50 -9.02
N THR A 2 14.67 28.42 -8.18
CA THR A 2 15.79 29.38 -8.10
C THR A 2 16.96 28.98 -9.01
N ARG A 3 17.94 29.85 -9.23
CA ARG A 3 19.15 29.53 -10.03
C ARG A 3 19.97 28.39 -9.40
N SER A 4 20.07 28.36 -8.07
CA SER A 4 20.74 27.28 -7.34
C SER A 4 20.03 25.94 -7.55
N GLU A 5 18.70 25.95 -7.53
CA GLU A 5 17.90 24.75 -7.83
C GLU A 5 18.05 24.30 -9.29
N MET A 6 18.12 25.25 -10.23
CA MET A 6 18.40 24.95 -11.64
C MET A 6 19.78 24.31 -11.84
N ALA A 7 20.81 24.79 -11.13
CA ALA A 7 22.14 24.18 -11.15
C ALA A 7 22.13 22.74 -10.63
N LEU A 8 21.37 22.45 -9.56
CA LEU A 8 21.18 21.08 -9.06
C LEU A 8 20.46 20.20 -10.07
N LEU A 9 19.42 20.72 -10.73
CA LEU A 9 18.70 20.00 -11.77
C LEU A 9 19.61 19.68 -12.97
N LEU A 10 20.40 20.64 -13.43
CA LEU A 10 21.38 20.44 -14.51
C LEU A 10 22.48 19.45 -14.10
N GLY A 11 22.93 19.46 -12.85
CA GLY A 11 23.86 18.47 -12.32
C GLY A 11 23.28 17.04 -12.37
N LEU A 12 21.99 16.89 -12.06
CA LEU A 12 21.28 15.62 -12.18
C LEU A 12 21.19 15.14 -13.64
N MET A 13 21.07 16.06 -14.60
CA MET A 13 21.06 15.74 -16.03
C MET A 13 22.46 15.38 -16.53
N ALA A 14 23.48 16.12 -16.11
CA ALA A 14 24.89 15.87 -16.42
C ALA A 14 25.38 14.50 -15.98
N GLY A 15 24.89 13.99 -14.84
CA GLY A 15 25.17 12.62 -14.41
C GLY A 15 24.65 11.54 -15.38
N ARG A 16 23.76 11.88 -16.31
CA ARG A 16 23.16 10.94 -17.29
C ARG A 16 23.63 11.16 -18.71
N ASP A 17 23.83 12.40 -19.14
CA ASP A 17 24.21 12.74 -20.52
C ASP A 17 25.60 13.35 -20.68
N ALA A 18 26.38 13.38 -19.60
CA ALA A 18 27.73 13.91 -19.56
C ALA A 18 27.86 15.37 -20.03
N ARG A 19 26.80 16.19 -19.95
CA ARG A 19 26.92 17.62 -20.23
C ARG A 19 27.81 18.31 -19.20
N LYS A 20 28.60 19.30 -19.64
CA LYS A 20 29.29 20.22 -18.73
C LYS A 20 28.31 21.30 -18.29
N VAL A 21 28.16 21.47 -16.98
CA VAL A 21 27.34 22.53 -16.40
C VAL A 21 28.25 23.71 -16.08
N ASP A 22 27.95 24.86 -16.67
CA ASP A 22 28.60 26.14 -16.37
C ASP A 22 27.55 27.19 -16.00
N GLN A 23 28.01 28.36 -15.55
CA GLN A 23 27.12 29.43 -15.11
C GLN A 23 26.23 29.94 -16.26
N THR A 24 26.78 30.07 -17.46
CA THR A 24 26.05 30.50 -18.65
C THR A 24 24.90 29.55 -18.99
N MET A 25 25.12 28.23 -18.88
CA MET A 25 24.08 27.22 -19.10
C MET A 25 23.01 27.28 -18.02
N VAL A 26 23.37 27.53 -16.75
CA VAL A 26 22.40 27.71 -15.67
C VAL A 26 21.52 28.93 -15.94
N GLU A 27 22.11 30.04 -16.38
CA GLU A 27 21.36 31.28 -16.69
C GLU A 27 20.41 31.06 -17.88
N ALA A 28 20.89 30.46 -18.97
CA ALA A 28 20.07 30.16 -20.14
C ALA A 28 18.89 29.22 -19.80
N TRP A 29 19.16 28.13 -19.06
CA TRP A 29 18.09 27.21 -18.65
C TRP A 29 17.12 27.86 -17.65
N PHE A 30 17.61 28.75 -16.80
CA PHE A 30 16.77 29.48 -15.86
C PHE A 30 15.83 30.46 -16.56
N GLU A 31 16.27 31.12 -17.63
CA GLU A 31 15.40 31.93 -18.47
C GLU A 31 14.30 31.07 -19.13
N ASP A 32 14.68 29.90 -19.64
CA ASP A 32 13.76 29.00 -20.34
C ASP A 32 12.80 28.25 -19.43
N ALA A 33 13.17 27.91 -18.19
CA ALA A 33 12.42 26.98 -17.33
C ALA A 33 12.41 27.35 -15.84
N GLY A 34 12.82 28.57 -15.49
CA GLY A 34 12.88 29.05 -14.12
C GLY A 34 11.52 29.16 -13.44
N ASP A 35 10.43 29.25 -14.21
CA ASP A 35 9.05 29.27 -13.73
C ASP A 35 8.53 27.90 -13.24
N LEU A 36 9.24 26.80 -13.56
CA LEU A 36 8.81 25.46 -13.19
C LEU A 36 9.10 25.14 -11.71
N ASP A 37 8.29 24.26 -11.13
CA ASP A 37 8.54 23.71 -9.79
C ASP A 37 9.67 22.68 -9.84
N LEU A 38 10.56 22.70 -8.84
CA LEU A 38 11.72 21.81 -8.81
C LEU A 38 11.32 20.33 -8.70
N THR A 39 10.28 20.03 -7.93
CA THR A 39 9.84 18.65 -7.69
C THR A 39 9.28 18.05 -8.98
N ASP A 40 8.45 18.82 -9.69
CA ASP A 40 7.94 18.44 -11.01
C ASP A 40 9.06 18.25 -12.02
N ALA A 41 10.00 19.20 -12.08
CA ALA A 41 11.13 19.15 -13.01
C ALA A 41 12.02 17.92 -12.79
N ARG A 42 12.33 17.57 -11.53
CA ARG A 42 13.09 16.36 -11.20
C ARG A 42 12.37 15.07 -11.62
N ALA A 43 11.05 15.03 -11.43
CA ALA A 43 10.24 13.90 -11.86
C ALA A 43 10.24 13.77 -13.39
N ALA A 44 10.09 14.88 -14.11
CA ALA A 44 10.14 14.94 -15.57
C ALA A 44 11.51 14.48 -16.11
N VAL A 45 12.62 14.97 -15.56
CA VAL A 45 13.98 14.51 -15.92
C VAL A 45 14.13 13.01 -15.71
N THR A 46 13.68 12.49 -14.57
CA THR A 46 13.78 11.06 -14.26
C THR A 46 12.94 10.21 -15.22
N ALA A 47 11.73 10.67 -15.57
CA ALA A 47 10.85 9.98 -16.50
C ALA A 47 11.44 9.96 -17.92
N TRP A 48 12.02 11.08 -18.38
CA TRP A 48 12.65 11.18 -19.70
C TRP A 48 13.77 10.17 -19.89
N TYR A 49 14.76 10.17 -19.00
CA TYR A 49 15.91 9.25 -19.12
C TYR A 49 15.57 7.79 -18.83
N ARG A 50 14.35 7.47 -18.36
CA ARG A 50 13.85 6.08 -18.33
C ARG A 50 13.35 5.62 -19.69
N GLN A 51 12.90 6.55 -20.54
CA GLN A 51 12.25 6.23 -21.83
C GLN A 51 13.21 6.43 -23.00
N THR A 52 14.10 7.41 -22.93
CA THR A 52 15.03 7.75 -24.00
C THR A 52 16.45 7.90 -23.47
N ARG A 53 17.42 7.72 -24.37
CA ARG A 53 18.84 7.97 -24.13
C ARG A 53 19.29 9.33 -24.68
N GLU A 54 18.38 10.05 -25.33
CA GLU A 54 18.69 11.33 -25.96
C GLU A 54 18.88 12.44 -24.93
N ARG A 55 19.73 13.40 -25.30
CA ARG A 55 20.01 14.58 -24.49
C ARG A 55 18.75 15.44 -24.40
N MET A 56 18.26 15.64 -23.18
CA MET A 56 17.07 16.47 -22.93
C MET A 56 17.34 17.96 -23.20
N MET A 57 16.44 18.61 -23.91
CA MET A 57 16.42 20.06 -24.17
C MET A 57 15.38 20.77 -23.27
N PRO A 58 15.42 22.11 -23.13
CA PRO A 58 14.46 22.84 -22.28
C PRO A 58 12.99 22.62 -22.67
N ALA A 59 12.71 22.49 -23.98
CA ALA A 59 11.37 22.19 -24.49
C ALA A 59 10.85 20.83 -24.00
N ASP A 60 11.72 19.81 -23.97
CA ASP A 60 11.39 18.47 -23.49
C ASP A 60 11.11 18.49 -21.98
N LEU A 61 11.87 19.28 -21.21
CA LEU A 61 11.63 19.45 -19.78
C LEU A 61 10.24 20.04 -19.52
N ARG A 62 9.86 21.10 -20.23
CA ARG A 62 8.52 21.72 -20.13
C ARG A 62 7.42 20.71 -20.48
N ALA A 63 7.60 19.96 -21.58
CA ALA A 63 6.66 18.93 -21.99
C ALA A 63 6.51 17.84 -20.90
N GLY A 64 7.62 17.37 -20.33
CA GLY A 64 7.63 16.39 -19.25
C GLY A 64 6.96 16.90 -17.97
N VAL A 65 7.22 18.16 -17.58
CA VAL A 65 6.55 18.78 -16.42
C VAL A 65 5.05 18.89 -16.63
N ARG A 66 4.60 19.24 -17.84
CA ARG A 66 3.16 19.24 -18.16
C ARG A 66 2.53 17.86 -17.93
N VAL A 67 3.18 16.79 -18.39
CA VAL A 67 2.71 15.41 -18.17
C VAL A 67 2.66 15.07 -16.68
N VAL A 68 3.71 15.40 -15.91
CA VAL A 68 3.74 15.15 -14.46
C VAL A 68 2.59 15.87 -13.74
N ARG A 69 2.30 17.12 -14.12
CA ARG A 69 1.19 17.90 -13.56
C ARG A 69 -0.16 17.32 -13.94
N GLU A 70 -0.35 16.92 -15.18
CA GLU A 70 -1.56 16.24 -15.63
C GLU A 70 -1.78 14.92 -14.88
N ASP A 71 -0.73 14.12 -14.68
CA ASP A 71 -0.81 12.88 -13.90
C ASP A 71 -1.17 13.14 -12.44
N ARG A 72 -0.59 14.17 -11.82
CA ARG A 72 -0.96 14.58 -10.46
C ARG A 72 -2.43 14.99 -10.40
N LYS A 73 -2.85 15.85 -11.33
CA LYS A 73 -4.24 16.29 -11.44
C LYS A 73 -5.18 15.11 -11.64
N ARG A 74 -4.84 14.12 -12.47
CA ARG A 74 -5.62 12.87 -12.65
C ARG A 74 -5.72 12.04 -11.37
N ARG A 75 -4.69 12.02 -10.53
CA ARG A 75 -4.69 11.28 -9.26
C ARG A 75 -5.50 11.98 -8.18
N GLU A 76 -5.41 13.30 -8.11
CA GLU A 76 -6.09 14.13 -7.11
C GLU A 76 -7.57 14.35 -7.47
N GLN A 77 -7.88 14.49 -8.76
CA GLN A 77 -9.26 14.61 -9.19
C GLN A 77 -9.93 13.23 -9.12
N PRO A 78 -10.99 13.06 -8.31
CA PRO A 78 -11.79 11.86 -8.35
C PRO A 78 -12.37 11.73 -9.76
N HIS A 79 -11.91 10.73 -10.51
CA HIS A 79 -12.44 10.45 -11.83
C HIS A 79 -13.96 10.28 -11.76
N GLU A 80 -14.72 11.07 -12.53
CA GLU A 80 -16.19 10.98 -12.59
C GLU A 80 -16.68 9.56 -12.93
N ILE A 81 -15.88 8.80 -13.70
CA ILE A 81 -16.15 7.39 -14.02
C ILE A 81 -16.09 6.48 -12.77
N ARG A 82 -15.24 6.81 -11.79
CA ARG A 82 -15.23 6.15 -10.46
C ARG A 82 -16.28 6.73 -9.50
N ALA A 83 -16.90 7.85 -9.86
CA ALA A 83 -18.02 8.44 -9.14
C ALA A 83 -19.38 7.93 -9.66
N ILE A 84 -19.40 6.98 -10.60
CA ILE A 84 -20.59 6.17 -10.85
C ILE A 84 -20.83 5.40 -9.55
N ALA A 85 -21.88 5.79 -8.82
CA ALA A 85 -22.33 5.06 -7.64
C ALA A 85 -22.35 3.58 -8.01
N GLY A 86 -21.55 2.78 -7.32
CA GLY A 86 -21.51 1.35 -7.57
C GLY A 86 -22.94 0.83 -7.49
N ARG A 87 -23.29 -0.19 -8.30
CA ARG A 87 -24.63 -0.82 -8.28
C ARG A 87 -25.11 -1.19 -6.86
N TYR A 88 -24.18 -1.28 -5.92
CA TYR A 88 -24.39 -1.66 -4.53
C TYR A 88 -23.95 -0.61 -3.50
N ASP A 89 -23.59 0.62 -3.89
CA ASP A 89 -23.15 1.67 -2.95
C ASP A 89 -24.31 2.25 -2.11
N THR A 90 -25.56 2.02 -2.52
CA THR A 90 -26.76 2.49 -1.82
C THR A 90 -27.76 1.35 -1.54
N ASP A 91 -27.30 0.10 -1.58
CA ASP A 91 -28.16 -1.04 -1.32
C ASP A 91 -28.33 -1.26 0.20
N VAL A 92 -29.24 -0.48 0.78
CA VAL A 92 -29.64 -0.59 2.21
C VAL A 92 -30.03 -2.04 2.57
N THR A 93 -30.57 -2.81 1.62
CA THR A 93 -30.96 -4.20 1.88
C THR A 93 -29.76 -5.12 2.00
N ARG A 94 -28.66 -4.83 1.29
CA ARG A 94 -27.38 -5.52 1.43
C ARG A 94 -26.75 -5.22 2.78
N ASP A 95 -26.73 -3.96 3.20
CA ASP A 95 -26.14 -3.56 4.49
C ASP A 95 -26.87 -4.25 5.66
N LEU A 96 -28.21 -4.23 5.64
CA LEU A 96 -29.01 -4.96 6.62
C LEU A 96 -28.75 -6.47 6.61
N ARG A 97 -28.49 -7.06 5.43
CA ARG A 97 -28.14 -8.49 5.31
C ARG A 97 -26.76 -8.80 5.88
N ILE A 98 -25.78 -7.93 5.62
CA ILE A 98 -24.43 -8.04 6.17
C ILE A 98 -24.48 -7.91 7.69
N GLU A 99 -25.20 -6.92 8.21
CA GLU A 99 -25.35 -6.71 9.66
C GLU A 99 -25.98 -7.92 10.35
N ARG A 100 -27.06 -8.48 9.77
CA ARG A 100 -27.67 -9.72 10.26
C ARG A 100 -26.70 -10.89 10.23
N GLY A 101 -25.95 -11.05 9.14
CA GLY A 101 -24.95 -12.10 9.01
C GLY A 101 -23.83 -11.97 10.06
N VAL A 102 -23.34 -10.75 10.28
CA VAL A 102 -22.33 -10.45 11.32
C VAL A 102 -22.88 -10.76 12.71
N ALA A 103 -24.12 -10.35 13.01
CA ALA A 103 -24.76 -10.66 14.28
C ALA A 103 -24.90 -12.17 14.51
N GLN A 104 -25.31 -12.93 13.49
CA GLN A 104 -25.42 -14.38 13.56
C GLN A 104 -24.05 -15.05 13.76
N CYS A 105 -23.04 -14.66 12.99
CA CYS A 105 -21.67 -15.17 13.15
C CYS A 105 -21.12 -14.85 14.55
N ARG A 106 -21.34 -13.64 15.06
CA ARG A 106 -20.94 -13.25 16.41
C ARG A 106 -21.63 -14.11 17.47
N ALA A 107 -22.92 -14.39 17.33
CA ALA A 107 -23.66 -15.24 18.25
C ALA A 107 -23.12 -16.68 18.26
N VAL A 108 -22.81 -17.25 17.09
CA VAL A 108 -22.23 -18.60 16.96
C VAL A 108 -20.81 -18.67 17.52
N LEU A 109 -20.00 -17.62 17.32
CA LEU A 109 -18.61 -17.57 17.77
C LEU A 109 -18.44 -17.17 19.24
N ALA A 110 -19.43 -16.51 19.85
CA ALA A 110 -19.41 -16.08 21.26
C ALA A 110 -18.90 -17.15 22.25
N PRO A 111 -19.39 -18.42 22.24
CA PRO A 111 -18.88 -19.43 23.17
C PRO A 111 -17.42 -19.83 22.91
N VAL A 112 -16.95 -19.75 21.66
CA VAL A 112 -15.56 -20.04 21.31
C VAL A 112 -14.66 -18.91 21.80
N ILE A 113 -15.07 -17.66 21.58
CA ILE A 113 -14.36 -16.47 22.06
C ILE A 113 -14.26 -16.49 23.60
N ALA A 114 -15.37 -16.76 24.30
CA ALA A 114 -15.38 -16.86 25.76
C ALA A 114 -14.44 -17.96 26.30
N ARG A 115 -14.36 -19.12 25.62
CA ARG A 115 -13.39 -20.18 25.98
C ARG A 115 -11.95 -19.75 25.78
N LEU A 116 -11.66 -19.03 24.70
CA LEU A 116 -10.31 -18.52 24.41
C LEU A 116 -9.89 -17.44 25.40
N GLU A 117 -10.82 -16.56 25.79
CA GLU A 117 -10.60 -15.54 26.82
C GLU A 117 -10.36 -16.17 28.20
N ALA A 118 -11.21 -17.14 28.61
CA ALA A 118 -11.01 -17.88 29.85
C ALA A 118 -9.64 -18.61 29.90
N ALA A 119 -9.23 -19.20 28.77
CA ALA A 119 -7.91 -19.84 28.64
C ALA A 119 -6.74 -18.83 28.72
N ARG A 120 -6.94 -17.61 28.20
CA ARG A 120 -5.95 -16.52 28.26
C ARG A 120 -5.77 -16.00 29.69
N ASP A 121 -6.85 -15.90 30.45
CA ASP A 121 -6.84 -15.39 31.83
C ASP A 121 -6.39 -16.43 32.87
N GLY A 122 -5.97 -17.63 32.41
CA GLY A 122 -5.47 -18.69 33.28
C GLY A 122 -6.55 -19.44 34.07
N SER A 123 -7.83 -19.09 33.89
CA SER A 123 -8.94 -19.89 34.38
C SER A 123 -9.09 -21.11 33.48
N GLN A 124 -8.58 -22.27 33.90
CA GLN A 124 -8.88 -23.50 33.17
C GLN A 124 -10.40 -23.74 33.24
N PRO A 125 -11.12 -23.79 32.10
CA PRO A 125 -12.51 -24.20 32.13
C PRO A 125 -12.56 -25.63 32.67
N GLU A 126 -13.50 -25.90 33.58
CA GLU A 126 -13.72 -27.26 34.09
C GLU A 126 -13.84 -28.23 32.91
N ALA A 127 -13.15 -29.36 33.00
CA ALA A 127 -13.04 -30.30 31.89
C ALA A 127 -14.43 -30.70 31.40
N SER A 128 -14.68 -30.54 30.09
CA SER A 128 -15.90 -31.04 29.47
C SER A 128 -15.98 -32.56 29.64
N GLU A 129 -17.19 -33.11 29.78
CA GLU A 129 -17.45 -34.55 29.81
C GLU A 129 -16.76 -35.29 28.63
N SER A 130 -16.69 -34.63 27.46
CA SER A 130 -15.97 -35.13 26.29
C SER A 130 -14.45 -35.24 26.49
N ASP A 131 -13.85 -34.31 27.25
CA ASP A 131 -12.43 -34.33 27.56
C ASP A 131 -12.08 -35.36 28.64
N GLU A 132 -13.00 -35.63 29.57
CA GLU A 132 -12.86 -36.74 30.53
C GLU A 132 -12.89 -38.10 29.82
N ILE A 133 -13.81 -38.29 28.88
CA ILE A 133 -13.87 -39.51 28.06
C ILE A 133 -12.57 -39.68 27.27
N ARG A 134 -12.08 -38.61 26.64
CA ARG A 134 -10.81 -38.63 25.88
C ARG A 134 -9.61 -38.93 26.80
N ARG A 135 -9.58 -38.38 28.02
CA ARG A 135 -8.53 -38.64 29.01
C ARG A 135 -8.53 -40.12 29.46
N ARG A 136 -9.70 -40.68 29.79
CA ARG A 136 -9.84 -42.12 30.13
C ARG A 136 -9.39 -43.02 28.99
N ALA A 137 -9.78 -42.71 27.75
CA ALA A 137 -9.37 -43.51 26.59
C ALA A 137 -7.85 -43.51 26.39
N LEU A 138 -7.19 -42.36 26.58
CA LEU A 138 -5.73 -42.23 26.48
C LEU A 138 -5.00 -42.98 27.61
N GLU A 139 -5.56 -42.99 28.82
CA GLU A 139 -5.00 -43.73 29.95
C GLU A 139 -5.06 -45.25 29.72
N VAL A 140 -6.20 -45.76 29.24
CA VAL A 140 -6.36 -47.17 28.86
C VAL A 140 -5.35 -47.56 27.77
N ALA A 141 -5.22 -46.75 26.72
CA ALA A 141 -4.26 -47.00 25.64
C ALA A 141 -2.80 -47.01 26.13
N ARG A 142 -2.44 -46.11 27.06
CA ARG A 142 -1.10 -46.08 27.66
C ARG A 142 -0.83 -47.29 28.55
N ALA A 143 -1.82 -47.76 29.30
CA ALA A 143 -1.71 -48.96 30.14
C ALA A 143 -1.50 -50.22 29.29
N GLN A 144 -2.27 -50.38 28.22
CA GLN A 144 -2.11 -51.49 27.28
C GLN A 144 -0.72 -51.49 26.62
N LYS A 145 -0.24 -50.33 26.16
CA LYS A 145 1.09 -50.20 25.54
C LYS A 145 2.25 -50.47 26.50
N ARG A 146 2.08 -50.23 27.81
CA ARG A 146 3.06 -50.60 28.84
C ARG A 146 3.09 -52.10 29.12
N GLY A 147 1.94 -52.76 29.14
CA GLY A 147 1.86 -54.22 29.33
C GLY A 147 2.44 -55.03 28.16
N GLN A 148 2.38 -54.50 26.93
CA GLN A 148 2.88 -55.17 25.72
C GLN A 148 4.41 -55.08 25.52
N ARG A 149 5.11 -54.30 26.36
CA ARG A 149 6.57 -54.08 26.31
C ARG A 149 7.33 -54.78 27.44
N SER A 150 6.62 -55.47 28.33
CA SER A 150 7.15 -56.41 29.32
C SER A 150 7.16 -57.82 28.75
#